data_AF-A0A0D7WV05-F1
#
_entry.id   AF-A0A0D7WV05-F1
#
_cell.length_a   1.000
_cell.length_b   1.000
_cell.length_c   1.000
_cell.angle_alpha   90.00
_cell.angle_beta   90.00
_cell.angle_gamma   90.00
#
_symmetry.space_group_name_H-M   'P 1'
#
loop_
_entity.id
_entity.type
_entity.pdbx_description
1 polymer ?
#
loop_
_entity_poly.entity_id
_entity_poly.type
_entity_poly.pdbx_seq_one_letter_code
_entity_poly.pdbx_strand_id
1 'polypeptide(L)' 'MKRIYANLIGTWTDITDSGLIENTDPVTYYNEEWHRFFELNYVNIRFGDKNYRIHPAQLQVVFD' A
#
# COMPACT_ATOMS: atom_id res chain seq x y z
N MET A 1 9.01 -3.13 -13.75
CA MET A 1 7.55 -2.90 -13.49
C MET A 1 7.36 -2.50 -12.03
N LYS A 2 6.43 -1.61 -11.64
CA LYS A 2 6.24 -1.28 -10.21
C LYS A 2 5.41 -2.35 -9.51
N ARG A 3 5.94 -2.92 -8.43
CA ARG A 3 5.23 -3.80 -7.50
C ARG A 3 5.07 -3.07 -6.17
N ILE A 4 3.91 -3.19 -5.53
CA ILE A 4 3.66 -2.59 -4.23
C ILE A 4 3.37 -3.68 -3.21
N TYR A 5 4.16 -3.67 -2.15
CA TYR A 5 4.03 -4.56 -1.00
C TYR A 5 3.54 -3.77 0.20
N ALA A 6 2.67 -4.38 1.00
CA ALA A 6 2.26 -3.88 2.30
C ALA A 6 2.70 -4.84 3.40
N ASN A 7 3.21 -4.33 4.52
CA ASN A 7 3.46 -5.15 5.70
C ASN A 7 2.14 -5.40 6.45
N LEU A 8 1.52 -6.54 6.20
CA LEU A 8 0.28 -6.96 6.84
C LEU A 8 0.63 -7.86 8.03
N ILE A 9 0.64 -7.29 9.23
CA ILE A 9 0.91 -7.99 10.50
C ILE A 9 2.27 -8.73 10.45
N GLY A 10 3.32 -8.03 10.03
CA GLY A 10 4.69 -8.57 9.97
C GLY A 10 5.03 -9.31 8.68
N THR A 11 4.06 -9.55 7.79
CA THR A 11 4.30 -10.21 6.50
C THR A 11 4.25 -9.19 5.36
N TRP A 12 5.31 -9.10 4.56
CA TRP A 12 5.29 -8.30 3.33
C TRP A 12 4.50 -9.03 2.26
N THR A 13 3.30 -8.53 1.96
CA THR A 13 2.36 -9.12 1.02
C THR A 13 2.31 -8.28 -0.25
N ASP A 14 2.46 -8.92 -1.42
CA ASP A 14 2.26 -8.25 -2.70
C ASP A 14 0.78 -7.90 -2.85
N ILE A 15 0.48 -6.60 -2.88
CA ILE A 15 -0.89 -6.11 -3.03
C ILE A 15 -1.17 -5.57 -4.43
N THR A 16 -0.17 -5.58 -5.33
CA THR A 16 -0.19 -4.87 -6.62
C THR A 16 -1.50 -5.08 -7.39
N ASP A 17 -1.93 -6.33 -7.54
CA ASP A 17 -3.07 -6.68 -8.40
C ASP A 17 -4.36 -7.03 -7.63
N SER A 18 -4.29 -7.14 -6.30
CA SER A 18 -5.38 -7.73 -5.49
C SER A 18 -5.71 -6.98 -4.20
N GLY A 19 -4.96 -5.92 -3.89
CA GLY A 19 -5.27 -5.02 -2.79
C GLY A 19 -5.71 -3.64 -3.27
N LEU A 20 -6.17 -2.83 -2.33
CA LEU A 20 -6.47 -1.42 -2.52
C LEU A 20 -5.85 -0.59 -1.41
N ILE A 21 -5.35 0.59 -1.73
CA ILE A 21 -4.89 1.61 -0.77
C ILE A 21 -5.90 2.76 -0.81
N GLU A 22 -6.55 3.05 0.30
CA GLU A 22 -7.64 4.05 0.38
C GLU A 22 -8.76 3.85 -0.68
N ASN A 23 -9.05 2.58 -1.01
CA ASN A 23 -9.98 2.15 -2.08
C ASN A 23 -9.50 2.43 -3.52
N THR A 24 -8.22 2.73 -3.71
CA THR A 24 -7.59 2.93 -5.02
C THR A 24 -6.61 1.80 -5.33
N ASP A 25 -6.44 1.49 -6.63
CA ASP A 25 -5.37 0.60 -7.11
C ASP A 25 -4.00 1.05 -6.55
N PRO A 26 -3.14 0.13 -6.04
CA PRO A 26 -1.90 0.51 -5.38
C PRO A 26 -0.96 1.33 -6.27
N VAL A 27 -0.75 0.93 -7.53
CA VAL A 27 0.18 1.62 -8.43
C VAL A 27 -0.30 3.04 -8.72
N THR A 28 -1.61 3.19 -8.95
CA THR A 28 -2.28 4.47 -9.14
C THR A 28 -2.13 5.35 -7.89
N TYR A 29 -2.45 4.82 -6.71
CA TYR A 29 -2.31 5.53 -5.44
C TYR A 29 -0.87 6.02 -5.21
N TYR A 30 0.13 5.18 -5.46
CA TYR A 30 1.52 5.60 -5.32
C TYR A 30 1.88 6.73 -6.29
N ASN A 31 1.49 6.62 -7.56
CA ASN A 31 1.82 7.65 -8.55
C ASN A 31 1.21 9.02 -8.19
N GLU A 32 0.04 9.03 -7.58
CA GLU A 32 -0.69 10.25 -7.20
C GLU A 32 -0.27 10.80 -5.84
N GLU A 33 -0.09 9.94 -4.83
CA GLU A 33 -0.06 10.35 -3.41
C GLU A 33 1.31 10.15 -2.72
N TRP A 34 2.34 9.59 -3.38
CA TRP A 34 3.64 9.27 -2.73
C TRP A 34 4.26 10.45 -1.97
N HIS A 35 4.07 11.66 -2.48
CA HIS A 35 4.63 12.89 -1.91
C HIS A 35 4.09 13.22 -0.51
N ARG A 36 2.95 12.63 -0.13
CA ARG A 36 2.27 12.87 1.16
C ARG A 36 2.52 11.80 2.19
N PHE A 37 3.28 10.74 1.88
CA PHE A 37 3.46 9.59 2.77
C PHE A 37 4.03 9.97 4.15
N PHE A 38 4.82 11.04 4.24
CA PHE A 38 5.38 11.52 5.50
C PHE A 38 4.42 12.42 6.30
N GLU A 39 3.30 12.83 5.73
CA GLU A 39 2.27 13.65 6.38
C GLU A 39 1.14 12.80 6.97
N LEU A 40 1.01 11.56 6.50
CA LEU A 40 -0.08 10.66 6.87
C LEU A 40 0.29 9.81 8.08
N ASN A 41 -0.58 9.81 9.09
CA ASN A 41 -0.44 8.91 10.26
C ASN A 41 -0.71 7.44 9.89
N TYR A 42 -1.55 7.21 8.88
CA TYR A 42 -1.90 5.87 8.41
C TYR A 42 -2.47 5.91 6.99
N VAL A 43 -2.54 4.72 6.38
CA VAL A 43 -3.35 4.41 5.20
C VAL A 43 -4.18 3.15 5.45
N ASN A 44 -5.36 3.08 4.84
CA ASN A 44 -6.20 1.89 4.84
C ASN A 44 -5.82 0.97 3.68
N ILE A 45 -5.56 -0.29 3.97
CA ILE A 45 -5.32 -1.35 2.99
C ILE A 45 -6.48 -2.32 3.02
N ARG A 46 -7.13 -2.55 1.89
CA ARG A 46 -8.07 -3.65 1.71
C ARG A 46 -7.35 -4.77 0.97
N PHE A 47 -7.35 -5.98 1.54
CA PHE A 47 -6.74 -7.15 0.92
C PHE A 47 -7.51 -8.40 1.33
N GLY A 48 -8.04 -9.13 0.34
CA GLY A 48 -9.00 -10.21 0.58
C GLY A 48 -10.28 -9.69 1.25
N ASP A 49 -10.71 -10.35 2.32
CA ASP A 49 -11.89 -9.99 3.13
C ASP A 49 -11.58 -9.05 4.31
N LYS A 50 -10.34 -8.56 4.40
CA LYS A 50 -9.84 -7.79 5.56
C LYS A 50 -9.51 -6.36 5.19
N ASN A 51 -9.64 -5.48 6.18
CA ASN A 51 -9.12 -4.12 6.15
C ASN A 51 -8.01 -4.00 7.19
N TYR A 52 -6.89 -3.41 6.80
CA TYR A 52 -5.75 -3.11 7.64
C TYR A 52 -5.55 -1.60 7.68
N ARG A 53 -5.09 -1.10 8.81
CA ARG A 53 -4.60 0.27 8.94
C ARG A 53 -3.12 0.20 9.27
N ILE A 54 -2.28 0.72 8.38
CA ILE A 54 -0.83 0.67 8.52
C ILE A 54 -0.24 2.06 8.40
N HIS A 55 0.93 2.28 8.99
CA HIS A 55 1.70 3.50 8.73
C HIS A 55 2.24 3.46 7.28
N PRO A 56 2.31 4.58 6.53
CA PRO A 56 2.80 4.57 5.14
C PRO A 56 4.22 3.99 4.97
N ALA A 57 5.07 4.09 5.99
CA ALA A 57 6.39 3.44 6.01
C ALA A 57 6.34 1.90 5.96
N GLN A 58 5.16 1.30 6.10
CA GLN A 58 4.89 -0.13 5.91
C GLN A 58 4.44 -0.47 4.49
N LEU A 59 4.57 0.47 3.55
CA LEU A 59 4.49 0.21 2.12
C LEU A 59 5.91 0.16 1.53
N GLN A 60 6.11 -0.76 0.60
CA GLN A 60 7.36 -0.91 -0.14
C GLN A 60 7.07 -0.97 -1.63
N VAL A 61 7.79 -0.15 -2.41
CA VAL A 61 7.71 -0.15 -3.87
C VAL A 61 8.97 -0.81 -4.42
N VAL A 62 8.78 -1.87 -5.20
CA VAL A 62 9.85 -2.60 -5.87
C VAL A 62 9.74 -2.34 -7.37
N PHE A 63 10.86 -2.03 -8.02
CA PHE A 63 10.94 -1.77 -9.46
C PHE A 63 12.22 -2.37 -10.02
N ASP A 64 12.14 -2.80 -11.28
CA ASP A 64 13.29 -3.18 -12.12
C ASP A 64 13.88 -1.94 -12.80
#